data_AF-A0A2M6IVR7-F1
#
_entry.id   AF-A0A2M6IVR7-F1
#
_cell.length_a   1.000
_cell.length_b   1.000
_cell.length_c   1.000
_cell.angle_alpha   90.00
_cell.angle_beta   90.00
_cell.angle_gamma   90.00
#
_symmetry.space_group_name_H-M   'P 1'
#
loop_
_entity.id
_entity.type
_entity.pdbx_description
1 polymer ?
#
loop_
_entity_poly.entity_id
_entity_poly.type
_entity_poly.pdbx_seq_one_letter_code
_entity_poly.pdbx_strand_id
1 'polypeptide(L)'
;MKDITQKFSLLFKDPVLRQKTIVTFLIILIYRVFAFLPVPAIDLNQLRSLFASSQFLSLLDIFSGGTLINFSVMALGLTPYINASIIMQLVTMAIPQLEALTKEGEYGRFKINQYTRFLTVPLTLIQAVGIYALLRNQNIIDTLGPIQFVSFVLTLLAGTFTIVWFGELISEFGLG
;
A
#
# COMPACT_ATOMS: atom_id res chain seq x y z
N MET A 1 30.68 13.01 -11.25
CA MET A 1 30.90 12.28 -9.97
C MET A 1 31.07 13.19 -8.75
N LYS A 2 31.69 14.38 -8.87
CA LYS A 2 31.81 15.35 -7.76
C LYS A 2 30.45 15.92 -7.29
N ASP A 3 29.47 16.03 -8.18
CA ASP A 3 28.14 16.55 -7.81
C ASP A 3 27.32 15.58 -6.94
N ILE A 4 27.49 14.27 -7.14
CA ILE A 4 26.78 13.24 -6.35
C ILE A 4 27.33 13.20 -4.93
N THR A 5 28.66 13.29 -4.78
CA THR A 5 29.32 13.32 -3.47
C THR A 5 29.03 14.61 -2.71
N GLN A 6 28.88 15.75 -3.40
CA GLN A 6 28.41 16.99 -2.80
C GLN A 6 26.95 16.90 -2.34
N LYS A 7 26.04 16.34 -3.16
CA LYS A 7 24.63 16.10 -2.76
C LYS A 7 24.51 15.17 -1.57
N PHE A 8 25.29 14.09 -1.52
CA PHE A 8 25.35 13.21 -0.34
C PHE A 8 25.90 13.95 0.88
N SER A 9 26.94 14.78 0.72
CA SER A 9 27.45 15.59 1.84
C SER A 9 26.43 16.62 2.34
N LEU A 10 25.56 17.14 1.48
CA LEU A 10 24.51 18.10 1.85
C LEU A 10 23.42 17.46 2.70
N LEU A 11 23.06 16.20 2.44
CA LEU A 11 22.09 15.44 3.26
C LEU A 11 22.51 15.34 4.74
N PHE A 12 23.82 15.27 5.00
CA PHE A 12 24.36 15.16 6.37
C PHE A 12 24.69 16.52 6.99
N LYS A 13 24.92 17.56 6.18
CA LYS A 13 25.30 18.89 6.65
C LYS A 13 24.10 19.78 6.98
N ASP A 14 23.01 19.66 6.22
CA ASP A 14 21.79 20.42 6.48
C ASP A 14 20.95 19.71 7.57
N PRO A 15 20.70 20.36 8.73
CA PRO A 15 19.94 19.74 9.81
C PRO A 15 18.49 19.39 9.42
N VAL A 16 17.88 20.14 8.49
CA VAL A 16 16.51 19.90 8.01
C VAL A 16 16.47 18.67 7.11
N LEU A 17 17.39 18.58 6.15
CA LEU A 17 17.47 17.40 5.26
C LEU A 17 17.83 16.14 6.06
N ARG A 18 18.72 16.26 7.05
CA ARG A 18 19.07 15.14 7.92
C ARG A 18 17.86 14.65 8.70
N GLN A 19 17.06 15.54 9.28
CA GLN A 19 15.84 15.17 10.01
C GLN A 19 14.84 14.47 9.08
N LYS A 20 14.58 15.04 7.90
CA LYS A 20 13.69 14.43 6.89
C LYS A 20 14.18 13.04 6.45
N THR A 21 15.49 12.87 6.27
CA THR A 21 16.10 11.57 5.92
C THR A 21 15.87 10.54 7.02
N ILE A 22 16.09 10.92 8.27
CA ILE A 22 15.91 10.03 9.43
C ILE A 22 14.43 9.61 9.55
N VAL A 23 13.50 10.56 9.38
CA VAL A 23 12.06 10.27 9.42
C VAL A 23 11.67 9.28 8.33
N THR A 24 12.07 9.52 7.08
CA THR A 24 11.80 8.57 5.97
C THR A 24 12.38 7.19 6.25
N PHE A 25 13.64 7.11 6.72
CA PHE A 25 14.27 5.83 7.03
C PHE A 25 13.57 5.09 8.17
N LEU A 26 13.14 5.81 9.21
CA LEU A 26 12.39 5.25 10.33
C LEU A 26 11.04 4.69 9.86
N ILE A 27 10.30 5.43 9.03
CA ILE A 27 9.01 4.97 8.49
C ILE A 27 9.21 3.72 7.62
N ILE A 28 10.24 3.70 6.76
CA ILE A 28 10.56 2.52 5.94
C ILE A 28 10.90 1.32 6.82
N LEU A 29 11.65 1.52 7.91
CA LEU A 29 11.99 0.45 8.85
C LEU A 29 10.73 -0.10 9.54
N ILE A 30 9.84 0.77 10.00
CA ILE A 30 8.56 0.38 10.59
C ILE A 30 7.71 -0.38 9.57
N TYR A 31 7.58 0.13 8.35
CA TYR A 31 6.90 -0.56 7.24
C TYR A 31 7.47 -1.97 7.04
N ARG A 32 8.80 -2.13 7.07
CA ARG A 32 9.43 -3.44 6.96
C ARG A 32 8.98 -4.39 8.06
N VAL A 33 8.90 -3.95 9.31
CA VAL A 33 8.40 -4.79 10.41
C VAL A 33 6.98 -5.30 10.11
N PHE A 34 6.07 -4.42 9.70
CA PHE A 34 4.70 -4.81 9.35
C PHE A 34 4.61 -5.72 8.12
N ALA A 35 5.46 -5.50 7.11
CA ALA A 35 5.56 -6.32 5.91
C ALA A 35 6.02 -7.77 6.20
N PHE A 36 6.57 -8.03 7.40
CA PHE A 36 6.93 -9.37 7.87
C PHE A 36 5.93 -9.97 8.86
N LEU A 37 4.88 -9.25 9.28
CA LEU A 37 3.85 -9.78 10.17
C LEU A 37 2.82 -10.59 9.36
N PRO A 38 2.85 -11.94 9.40
CA PRO A 38 1.94 -12.76 8.62
C PRO A 38 0.52 -12.70 9.17
N VAL A 39 -0.46 -12.79 8.29
CA VAL A 39 -1.86 -12.96 8.71
C VAL A 39 -2.03 -14.39 9.24
N PRO A 40 -2.59 -14.59 10.44
CA PRO A 40 -2.60 -15.89 11.13
C PRO A 40 -3.45 -16.99 10.46
N ALA A 41 -4.14 -16.67 9.37
CA ALA A 41 -5.09 -17.54 8.70
C ALA A 41 -4.49 -18.37 7.55
N ILE A 42 -3.20 -18.22 7.22
CA ILE A 42 -2.63 -18.73 5.95
C ILE A 42 -1.52 -19.74 6.19
N ASP A 43 -1.54 -20.83 5.41
CA ASP A 43 -0.42 -21.77 5.32
C ASP A 43 0.70 -21.20 4.44
N LEU A 44 1.72 -20.65 5.09
CA LEU A 44 2.88 -20.06 4.44
C LEU A 44 3.70 -21.07 3.63
N ASN A 45 3.66 -22.37 3.96
CA ASN A 45 4.43 -23.38 3.24
C ASN A 45 3.80 -23.66 1.88
N GLN A 46 2.47 -23.79 1.84
CA GLN A 46 1.72 -23.94 0.58
C GLN A 46 1.76 -22.67 -0.27
N LEU A 47 1.72 -21.49 0.36
CA LEU A 47 1.86 -20.24 -0.36
C LEU A 47 3.22 -20.14 -1.06
N ARG A 48 4.31 -20.48 -0.35
CA ARG A 48 5.67 -20.45 -0.92
C ARG A 48 5.83 -21.43 -2.09
N SER A 49 5.23 -22.62 -2.01
CA SER A 49 5.31 -23.58 -3.12
C SER A 49 4.58 -23.08 -4.37
N LEU A 50 3.46 -22.38 -4.22
CA LEU A 50 2.73 -21.79 -5.35
C LEU A 50 3.44 -20.59 -5.99
N PHE A 51 4.10 -19.75 -5.18
CA PHE A 51 4.92 -18.67 -5.72
C PHE A 51 6.15 -19.22 -6.44
N ALA A 52 6.73 -20.32 -5.95
CA ALA A 52 7.81 -21.02 -6.63
C ALA A 52 7.37 -21.70 -7.94
N SER A 53 6.10 -22.15 -8.04
CA SER A 53 5.58 -22.77 -9.25
C SER A 53 5.20 -21.76 -10.35
N SER A 54 5.12 -20.46 -10.05
CA SER A 54 4.75 -19.43 -11.01
C SER A 54 5.73 -18.26 -11.01
N GLN A 55 6.50 -18.16 -12.10
CA GLN A 55 7.43 -17.05 -12.33
C GLN A 55 6.72 -15.68 -12.35
N PHE A 56 5.46 -15.64 -12.79
CA PHE A 56 4.64 -14.42 -12.75
C PHE A 56 4.32 -13.99 -11.32
N LEU A 57 3.93 -14.93 -10.44
CA LEU A 57 3.66 -14.62 -9.03
C LEU A 57 4.93 -14.19 -8.30
N SER A 58 6.07 -14.82 -8.62
CA SER A 58 7.38 -14.40 -8.11
C SER A 58 7.73 -12.96 -8.52
N LEU A 59 7.43 -12.56 -9.75
CA LEU A 59 7.62 -11.18 -10.20
C LEU A 59 6.70 -10.21 -9.44
N LEU A 60 5.44 -10.57 -9.25
CA LEU A 60 4.47 -9.77 -8.51
C LEU A 60 4.91 -9.55 -7.05
N ASP A 61 5.51 -10.56 -6.41
CA ASP A 61 6.05 -10.45 -5.05
C ASP A 61 7.17 -9.41 -4.94
N ILE A 62 8.09 -9.37 -5.91
CA ILE A 62 9.17 -8.37 -5.98
C ILE A 62 8.59 -6.95 -6.02
N PHE A 63 7.55 -6.73 -6.83
CA PHE A 63 6.87 -5.43 -6.90
C PHE A 63 6.06 -5.09 -5.66
N SER A 64 5.57 -6.10 -4.92
CA SER A 64 4.90 -5.91 -3.64
C SER A 64 5.86 -5.62 -2.48
N GLY A 65 7.17 -5.83 -2.67
CA GLY A 65 8.19 -5.66 -1.63
C GLY A 65 8.36 -6.88 -0.71
N GLY A 66 7.86 -8.06 -1.11
CA GLY A 66 7.92 -9.31 -0.33
C GLY A 66 6.73 -9.55 0.58
N THR A 67 5.66 -8.75 0.46
CA THR A 67 4.46 -8.84 1.31
C THR A 67 3.53 -9.98 0.89
N LEU A 68 3.63 -10.45 -0.36
CA LEU A 68 2.77 -11.49 -0.91
C LEU A 68 3.25 -12.89 -0.53
N ILE A 69 4.54 -13.19 -0.63
CA ILE A 69 5.10 -14.51 -0.29
C ILE A 69 5.00 -14.85 1.21
N ASN A 70 4.97 -13.82 2.07
CA ASN A 70 4.76 -13.97 3.51
C ASN A 70 3.31 -13.69 3.94
N PHE A 71 2.45 -13.37 2.97
CA PHE A 71 1.09 -12.85 3.15
C PHE A 71 0.94 -12.01 4.42
N SER A 72 1.61 -10.87 4.41
CA SER A 72 1.62 -9.99 5.57
C SER A 72 0.29 -9.27 5.75
N VAL A 73 0.11 -8.61 6.90
CA VAL A 73 -1.02 -7.68 7.10
C VAL A 73 -1.09 -6.59 6.01
N MET A 74 0.02 -6.34 5.33
CA MET A 74 0.18 -5.39 4.22
C MET A 74 0.13 -6.04 2.83
N ALA A 75 -0.39 -7.28 2.70
CA ALA A 75 -0.37 -8.04 1.45
C ALA A 75 -0.98 -7.31 0.24
N LEU A 76 -2.01 -6.47 0.43
CA LEU A 76 -2.63 -5.68 -0.64
C LEU A 76 -1.78 -4.47 -1.07
N GLY A 77 -0.84 -4.03 -0.24
CA GLY A 77 0.04 -2.91 -0.52
C GLY A 77 -0.71 -1.58 -0.70
N LEU A 78 -0.13 -0.70 -1.52
CA LEU A 78 -0.74 0.58 -1.93
C LEU A 78 -1.70 0.43 -3.13
N THR A 79 -1.78 -0.75 -3.73
CA THR A 79 -2.51 -1.00 -4.99
C THR A 79 -3.97 -0.54 -4.95
N PRO A 80 -4.77 -0.79 -3.89
CA PRO A 80 -6.15 -0.30 -3.84
C PRO A 80 -6.23 1.23 -3.91
N TYR A 81 -5.30 1.94 -3.26
CA TYR A 81 -5.25 3.40 -3.25
C TYR A 81 -4.77 3.97 -4.59
N ILE A 82 -3.74 3.36 -5.19
CA ILE A 82 -3.26 3.74 -6.52
C ILE A 82 -4.40 3.61 -7.55
N ASN A 83 -5.11 2.49 -7.52
CA ASN A 83 -6.25 2.27 -8.41
C ASN A 83 -7.39 3.26 -8.15
N ALA A 84 -7.70 3.55 -6.88
CA ALA A 84 -8.69 4.57 -6.52
C ALA A 84 -8.30 5.95 -7.06
N SER A 85 -7.02 6.32 -6.97
CA SER A 85 -6.51 7.60 -7.48
C SER A 85 -6.61 7.67 -9.00
N ILE A 86 -6.28 6.60 -9.72
CA ILE A 86 -6.43 6.53 -11.18
C ILE A 86 -7.91 6.66 -11.57
N ILE A 87 -8.81 5.96 -10.88
CA ILE A 87 -10.25 6.09 -11.12
C ILE A 87 -10.69 7.54 -10.90
N MET A 88 -10.28 8.16 -9.79
CA MET A 88 -10.63 9.56 -9.50
C MET A 88 -10.06 10.52 -10.55
N GLN A 89 -8.86 10.29 -11.07
CA GLN A 89 -8.28 11.08 -12.16
C GLN A 89 -9.13 10.96 -13.43
N LEU A 90 -9.54 9.74 -13.80
CA LEU A 90 -10.40 9.52 -14.97
C LEU A 90 -11.79 10.14 -14.80
N VAL A 91 -12.41 9.96 -13.63
CA VAL A 91 -13.73 10.52 -13.32
C VAL A 91 -13.69 12.04 -13.28
N THR A 92 -12.58 12.64 -12.83
CA THR A 92 -12.38 14.10 -12.86
C THR A 92 -12.33 14.64 -14.29
N MET A 93 -11.74 13.91 -15.24
CA MET A 93 -11.76 14.29 -16.66
C MET A 93 -13.13 14.12 -17.31
N ALA A 94 -13.94 13.18 -16.82
CA ALA A 94 -15.26 12.89 -17.36
C ALA A 94 -16.38 13.79 -16.79
N ILE A 95 -16.25 14.25 -15.54
CA ILE A 95 -17.28 15.01 -14.82
C ILE A 95 -16.85 16.47 -14.63
N PRO A 96 -17.51 17.44 -15.31
CA PRO A 96 -17.13 18.86 -15.27
C PRO A 96 -17.11 19.48 -13.86
N GLN A 97 -17.98 18.99 -12.96
CA GLN A 97 -18.05 19.47 -11.58
C GLN A 97 -16.78 19.12 -10.77
N LEU A 98 -16.21 17.93 -10.99
CA LEU A 98 -14.97 17.52 -10.32
C LEU A 98 -13.75 18.19 -10.97
N GLU A 99 -13.80 18.43 -12.28
CA GLU A 99 -12.80 19.24 -12.96
C GLU A 99 -12.77 20.67 -12.39
N ALA A 100 -13.94 21.29 -12.22
CA ALA A 100 -14.08 22.61 -11.60
C ALA A 100 -13.55 22.61 -10.15
N LEU A 101 -13.87 21.58 -9.37
CA LEU A 101 -13.35 21.41 -8.01
C LEU A 101 -11.81 21.38 -8.01
N THR A 102 -11.18 20.69 -8.97
CA THR A 102 -9.72 20.65 -9.09
C THR A 102 -9.11 22.02 -9.40
N LYS A 103 -9.86 22.92 -10.05
CA LYS A 103 -9.46 24.30 -10.36
C LYS A 103 -9.56 25.25 -9.16
N GLU A 104 -10.19 24.85 -8.05
CA GLU A 104 -10.29 25.63 -6.80
C GLU A 104 -8.98 25.66 -5.97
N GLY A 105 -7.88 25.11 -6.50
CA GLY A 105 -6.56 25.15 -5.86
C GLY A 105 -6.40 24.08 -4.76
N GLU A 106 -5.88 24.47 -3.59
CA GLU A 106 -5.56 23.52 -2.52
C GLU A 106 -6.79 22.85 -1.92
N TYR A 107 -7.89 23.60 -1.73
CA TYR A 107 -9.14 23.06 -1.20
C TYR A 107 -9.71 21.95 -2.10
N GLY A 108 -9.70 22.20 -3.41
CA GLY A 108 -10.11 21.23 -4.42
C GLY A 108 -9.31 19.94 -4.39
N ARG A 109 -7.98 20.08 -4.34
CA ARG A 109 -7.05 18.93 -4.24
C ARG A 109 -7.30 18.12 -2.96
N PHE A 110 -7.53 18.79 -1.83
CA PHE A 110 -7.88 18.12 -0.58
C PHE A 110 -9.17 17.30 -0.70
N LYS A 111 -10.22 17.87 -1.30
CA LYS A 111 -11.50 17.17 -1.51
C LYS A 111 -11.37 15.96 -2.44
N ILE A 112 -10.63 16.08 -3.54
CA ILE A 112 -10.37 14.94 -4.45
C ILE A 112 -9.59 13.82 -3.73
N ASN A 113 -8.60 14.19 -2.91
CA ASN A 113 -7.88 13.20 -2.09
C ASN A 113 -8.81 12.52 -1.08
N GLN A 114 -9.72 13.26 -0.46
CA GLN A 114 -10.72 12.70 0.45
C GLN A 114 -11.63 11.69 -0.27
N TYR A 115 -12.13 12.02 -1.47
CA TYR A 115 -12.91 11.07 -2.28
C TYR A 115 -12.10 9.84 -2.69
N THR A 116 -10.83 10.02 -3.04
CA THR A 116 -9.92 8.91 -3.34
C THR A 116 -9.78 7.96 -2.16
N ARG A 117 -9.62 8.48 -0.93
CA ARG A 117 -9.58 7.66 0.29
C ARG A 117 -10.90 6.93 0.52
N PHE A 118 -12.03 7.59 0.33
CA PHE A 118 -13.35 6.93 0.45
C PHE A 118 -13.56 5.83 -0.59
N LEU A 119 -13.10 6.03 -1.82
CA LEU A 119 -13.16 5.02 -2.88
C LEU A 119 -12.22 3.83 -2.62
N THR A 120 -11.10 4.08 -1.92
CA THR A 120 -10.14 3.03 -1.55
C THR A 120 -10.76 1.98 -0.63
N VAL A 121 -11.67 2.35 0.28
CA VAL A 121 -12.33 1.42 1.22
C VAL A 121 -13.08 0.29 0.48
N PRO A 122 -14.10 0.55 -0.35
CA PRO A 122 -14.84 -0.50 -1.04
C PRO A 122 -13.95 -1.29 -2.01
N LEU A 123 -12.98 -0.65 -2.68
CA LEU A 123 -12.03 -1.35 -3.54
C LEU A 123 -11.17 -2.34 -2.76
N THR A 124 -10.73 -1.97 -1.56
CA THR A 124 -9.94 -2.84 -0.68
C THR A 124 -10.79 -4.00 -0.18
N LEU A 125 -12.05 -3.76 0.18
CA LEU A 125 -12.98 -4.81 0.60
C LEU A 125 -13.21 -5.84 -0.52
N ILE A 126 -13.48 -5.37 -1.74
CA ILE A 126 -13.68 -6.24 -2.90
C ILE A 126 -12.39 -7.05 -3.20
N GLN A 127 -11.22 -6.40 -3.16
CA GLN A 127 -9.94 -7.09 -3.37
C GLN A 127 -9.63 -8.11 -2.27
N ALA A 128 -9.91 -7.80 -1.01
CA ALA A 128 -9.72 -8.73 0.10
C ALA A 128 -10.58 -9.99 -0.04
N VAL A 129 -11.85 -9.82 -0.43
CA VAL A 129 -12.77 -10.93 -0.72
C VAL A 129 -12.28 -11.74 -1.92
N GLY A 130 -11.86 -11.06 -2.99
CA GLY A 130 -11.34 -11.70 -4.20
C GLY A 130 -10.09 -12.53 -3.94
N ILE A 131 -9.13 -11.98 -3.19
CA ILE A 131 -7.93 -12.72 -2.79
C ILE A 131 -8.28 -13.88 -1.88
N TYR A 132 -9.17 -13.71 -0.91
CA TYR A 132 -9.63 -14.83 -0.08
C TYR A 132 -10.21 -15.97 -0.94
N ALA A 133 -11.08 -15.66 -1.89
CA ALA A 133 -11.66 -16.66 -2.79
C ALA A 133 -10.61 -17.35 -3.66
N LEU A 134 -9.63 -16.61 -4.18
CA LEU A 134 -8.51 -17.16 -4.96
C LEU A 134 -7.64 -18.09 -4.11
N LEU A 135 -7.24 -17.66 -2.91
CA LEU A 135 -6.42 -18.47 -2.01
C LEU A 135 -7.15 -19.74 -1.57
N ARG A 136 -8.46 -19.65 -1.33
CA ARG A 136 -9.29 -20.78 -0.93
C ARG A 136 -9.40 -21.82 -2.06
N ASN A 137 -9.57 -21.38 -3.30
CA ASN A 137 -9.63 -22.26 -4.46
C ASN A 137 -8.30 -23.02 -4.66
N GLN A 138 -7.18 -22.38 -4.34
CA GLN A 138 -5.85 -22.98 -4.38
C GLN A 138 -5.49 -23.82 -3.12
N ASN A 139 -6.45 -24.04 -2.20
CA ASN A 139 -6.27 -24.76 -0.93
C ASN A 139 -5.18 -24.18 0.00
N ILE A 140 -4.82 -22.91 -0.16
CA ILE A 140 -3.81 -22.21 0.67
C ILE A 140 -4.40 -21.77 2.01
N ILE A 141 -5.70 -21.46 2.00
CA ILE A 141 -6.45 -21.04 3.18
C ILE A 141 -7.64 -21.98 3.34
N ASP A 142 -7.82 -22.48 4.55
CA ASP A 142 -9.01 -23.24 4.92
C ASP A 142 -10.25 -22.35 4.87
N THR A 143 -11.42 -22.99 4.89
CA THR A 143 -12.67 -22.24 4.97
C THR A 143 -12.74 -21.54 6.33
N LEU A 144 -12.56 -20.21 6.31
CA LEU A 144 -12.62 -19.39 7.52
C LEU A 144 -14.07 -19.31 8.03
N GLY A 145 -14.22 -19.41 9.36
CA GLY A 145 -15.48 -19.08 10.00
C GLY A 145 -15.85 -17.60 9.82
N PRO A 146 -17.12 -17.19 10.03
CA PRO A 146 -17.57 -15.82 9.81
C PRO A 146 -16.72 -14.76 10.55
N ILE A 147 -16.34 -15.04 11.80
CA ILE A 147 -15.52 -14.13 12.61
C ILE A 147 -14.11 -14.02 12.02
N GLN A 148 -13.49 -15.14 11.68
CA GLN A 148 -12.15 -15.18 11.09
C GLN A 148 -12.10 -14.46 9.74
N PHE A 149 -13.15 -14.63 8.92
CA PHE A 149 -13.27 -13.94 7.64
C PHE A 149 -13.37 -12.41 7.82
N VAL A 150 -14.21 -11.95 8.75
CA VAL A 150 -14.30 -10.50 9.06
C VAL A 150 -12.96 -9.97 9.59
N SER A 151 -12.32 -10.69 10.51
CA SER A 151 -10.99 -10.31 11.01
C SER A 151 -9.95 -10.27 9.90
N PHE A 152 -9.98 -11.22 8.96
CA PHE A 152 -9.09 -11.25 7.79
C PHE A 152 -9.27 -10.01 6.92
N VAL A 153 -10.52 -9.70 6.53
CA VAL A 153 -10.84 -8.53 5.69
C VAL A 153 -10.45 -7.23 6.40
N LEU A 154 -10.76 -7.09 7.68
CA LEU A 154 -10.40 -5.90 8.46
C LEU A 154 -8.88 -5.75 8.62
N THR A 155 -8.15 -6.86 8.77
CA THR A 155 -6.67 -6.84 8.84
C THR A 155 -6.07 -6.29 7.55
N LEU A 156 -6.54 -6.77 6.39
CA LEU A 156 -6.07 -6.28 5.09
C LEU A 156 -6.48 -4.83 4.82
N LEU A 157 -7.68 -4.44 5.25
CA LEU A 157 -8.14 -3.06 5.18
C LEU A 157 -7.25 -2.14 6.02
N ALA A 158 -7.03 -2.50 7.29
CA ALA A 158 -6.18 -1.74 8.21
C ALA A 158 -4.73 -1.67 7.70
N GLY A 159 -4.19 -2.78 7.17
CA GLY A 159 -2.87 -2.82 6.58
C GLY A 159 -2.73 -1.85 5.41
N THR A 160 -3.65 -1.89 4.44
CA THR A 160 -3.68 -0.97 3.30
C THR A 160 -3.68 0.49 3.74
N PHE A 161 -4.59 0.87 4.65
CA PHE A 161 -4.68 2.25 5.13
C PHE A 161 -3.47 2.68 5.97
N THR A 162 -2.84 1.76 6.68
CA THR A 162 -1.59 2.03 7.40
C THR A 162 -0.45 2.38 6.43
N ILE A 163 -0.34 1.67 5.30
CA ILE A 163 0.69 1.98 4.30
C ILE A 163 0.38 3.32 3.61
N VAL A 164 -0.88 3.60 3.29
CA VAL A 164 -1.28 4.90 2.73
C VAL A 164 -0.88 6.02 3.69
N TRP A 165 -1.15 5.85 4.98
CA TRP A 165 -0.77 6.81 6.02
C TRP A 165 0.75 6.98 6.13
N PHE A 166 1.54 5.90 6.05
CA PHE A 166 3.00 6.00 5.99
C PHE A 166 3.49 6.79 4.77
N GLY A 167 2.86 6.60 3.60
CA GLY A 167 3.17 7.40 2.42
C GLY A 167 2.91 8.90 2.64
N GLU A 168 1.80 9.24 3.27
CA GLU A 168 1.44 10.63 3.61
C GLU A 168 2.42 11.25 4.61
N LEU A 169 2.84 10.50 5.64
CA LEU A 169 3.86 10.94 6.58
C LEU A 169 5.21 11.21 5.91
N ILE A 170 5.60 10.39 4.92
CA ILE A 170 6.83 10.63 4.16
C ILE A 170 6.70 11.91 3.33
N SER A 171 5.57 12.14 2.67
CA SER A 171 5.35 13.37 1.88
C SER A 171 5.34 14.63 2.74
N GLU A 172 4.83 14.57 3.97
CA GLU A 172 4.74 15.73 4.87
C GLU A 172 6.06 15.99 5.63
N PHE A 173 6.63 14.95 6.23
CA PHE A 173 7.76 15.07 7.16
C PHE A 173 9.07 14.47 6.67
N GLY A 174 9.03 13.71 5.57
CA GLY A 174 10.17 12.98 5.03
C GLY A 174 10.84 13.68 3.85
N LEU A 175 11.74 12.92 3.21
CA LEU A 175 12.26 13.18 1.88
C LEU A 175 11.35 12.53 0.83
N GLY A 176 10.80 13.35 -0.05
CA GLY A 176 9.89 12.92 -1.12
C GLY A 176 8.92 14.03 -1.45
#